data_AF-A0A426XNG0-F1
#
_entry.id   AF-A0A426XNG0-F1
#
_cell.length_a   1.000
_cell.length_b   1.000
_cell.length_c   1.000
_cell.angle_alpha   90.00
_cell.angle_beta   90.00
_cell.angle_gamma   90.00
#
_symmetry.space_group_name_H-M   'P 1'
#
loop_
_entity.id
_entity.type
_entity.pdbx_description
1 polymer ?
#
loop_
_entity_poly.entity_id
_entity_poly.type
_entity_poly.pdbx_seq_one_letter_code
_entity_poly.pdbx_strand_id
1 'polypeptide(L)'
;PAPFSHPSTFETLAIDPVLRDDIRDDLLRFVSRREYYSRVGRSWKRGYFLYGPPGTGKTSLVAAIANLLEFDVYDLELTAVHSNTVLRRLLVSTNPKSVVVIEDVDCSLDLSDRNKKKKKKKKKSKPDSDTEEREMDPSEGGAGRGTSSVNLSGVLNFVDGLWSSCVGERLMIFTTNHPERLDPALLRPGRMDRKIHLSYCCPAAFRMLARNYLEIGEEHELMAEAEALLAEVDITPAEIAEMFMRCDGEGKGADAAMEKVIGEMRRQKAASPPSERGPAAALGYGMENGFLLGCDSRMRGDDDAH
;
A
#
# COMPACT_ATOMS: atom_id res chain seq x y z
N PRO A 1 -21.11 5.56 -15.97
CA PRO A 1 -19.95 5.87 -15.10
C PRO A 1 -19.28 7.16 -15.58
N ALA A 2 -19.00 8.10 -14.67
CA ALA A 2 -18.15 9.23 -15.02
C ALA A 2 -16.73 8.70 -15.32
N PRO A 3 -16.01 9.26 -16.31
CA PRO A 3 -14.62 8.89 -16.55
C PRO A 3 -13.80 9.19 -15.28
N PHE A 4 -12.88 8.29 -14.93
CA PHE A 4 -11.94 8.54 -13.85
C PHE A 4 -11.15 9.80 -14.15
N SER A 5 -11.20 10.78 -13.25
CA SER A 5 -10.56 12.07 -13.40
C SER A 5 -9.84 12.42 -12.11
N HIS A 6 -8.55 12.13 -12.06
CA HIS A 6 -7.66 12.49 -10.96
C HIS A 6 -6.44 13.21 -11.52
N PRO A 7 -6.00 14.34 -10.93
CA PRO A 7 -4.89 15.14 -11.48
C PRO A 7 -3.49 14.51 -11.29
N SER A 8 -3.39 13.33 -10.68
CA SER A 8 -2.09 12.80 -10.27
C SER A 8 -1.48 12.01 -11.42
N THR A 9 -0.25 12.37 -11.78
CA THR A 9 0.57 11.69 -12.77
C THR A 9 1.91 11.32 -12.15
N PHE A 10 2.67 10.47 -12.83
CA PHE A 10 4.06 10.14 -12.43
C PHE A 10 4.96 11.39 -12.34
N GLU A 11 4.62 12.47 -13.04
CA GLU A 11 5.38 13.73 -13.01
C GLU A 11 5.06 14.57 -11.77
N THR A 12 3.82 14.49 -11.28
CA THR A 12 3.37 15.22 -10.08
C THR A 12 3.63 14.48 -8.77
N LEU A 13 3.93 13.18 -8.84
CA LEU A 13 3.98 12.30 -7.69
C LEU A 13 5.31 12.42 -6.94
N ALA A 14 5.26 12.99 -5.73
CA ALA A 14 6.41 13.17 -4.86
C ALA A 14 6.93 11.84 -4.26
N ILE A 15 7.70 11.11 -5.05
CA ILE A 15 8.43 9.90 -4.67
C ILE A 15 9.84 9.93 -5.25
N ASP A 16 10.70 9.00 -4.81
CA ASP A 16 12.03 8.79 -5.38
C ASP A 16 11.95 8.54 -6.91
N PRO A 17 12.67 9.31 -7.76
CA PRO A 17 12.72 9.12 -9.20
C PRO A 17 13.14 7.71 -9.63
N VAL A 18 14.04 7.05 -8.90
CA VAL A 18 14.49 5.68 -9.22
C VAL A 18 13.34 4.70 -9.02
N LEU A 19 12.65 4.80 -7.89
CA LEU A 19 11.46 3.99 -7.61
C LEU A 19 10.34 4.28 -8.62
N ARG A 20 10.10 5.56 -8.93
CA ARG A 20 9.12 6.01 -9.93
C ARG A 20 9.37 5.34 -11.28
N ASP A 21 10.61 5.39 -11.76
CA ASP A 21 10.96 4.90 -13.08
C ASP A 21 10.92 3.35 -13.13
N ASP A 22 11.31 2.65 -12.06
CA ASP A 22 11.14 1.18 -11.96
C ASP A 22 9.65 0.78 -12.03
N ILE A 23 8.78 1.48 -11.30
CA ILE A 23 7.34 1.21 -11.32
C ILE A 23 6.79 1.44 -12.74
N ARG A 24 7.14 2.57 -13.36
CA ARG A 24 6.73 2.92 -14.72
C ARG A 24 7.15 1.86 -15.72
N ASP A 25 8.42 1.48 -15.73
CA ASP A 25 8.98 0.49 -16.65
C ASP A 25 8.31 -0.87 -16.49
N ASP A 26 8.00 -1.25 -15.26
CA ASP A 26 7.35 -2.50 -14.96
C ASP A 26 5.89 -2.57 -15.44
N LEU A 27 5.16 -1.46 -15.34
CA LEU A 27 3.80 -1.31 -15.86
C LEU A 27 3.79 -1.35 -17.39
N LEU A 28 4.66 -0.58 -18.05
CA LEU A 28 4.78 -0.58 -19.51
C LEU A 28 5.21 -1.96 -20.05
N ARG A 29 6.08 -2.65 -19.31
CA ARG A 29 6.45 -4.05 -19.59
C ARG A 29 5.28 -5.00 -19.42
N PHE A 30 4.40 -4.79 -18.45
CA PHE A 30 3.20 -5.61 -18.27
C PHE A 30 2.23 -5.47 -19.45
N VAL A 31 1.94 -4.24 -19.87
CA VAL A 31 1.01 -3.92 -20.97
C VAL A 31 1.53 -4.43 -22.32
N SER A 32 2.85 -4.39 -22.55
CA SER A 32 3.45 -4.86 -23.80
C SER A 32 3.60 -6.39 -23.91
N ARG A 33 3.19 -7.17 -22.90
CA ARG A 33 3.52 -8.61 -22.80
C ARG A 33 2.34 -9.57 -22.94
N ARG A 34 1.23 -9.17 -23.56
CA ARG A 34 0.07 -10.04 -23.82
C ARG A 34 0.44 -11.43 -24.34
N GLU A 35 1.21 -11.47 -25.43
CA GLU A 35 1.57 -12.71 -26.13
C GLU A 35 2.48 -13.57 -25.26
N TYR A 36 3.34 -12.94 -24.45
CA TYR A 36 4.18 -13.65 -23.48
C TYR A 36 3.32 -14.38 -22.45
N TYR A 37 2.35 -13.70 -21.83
CA TYR A 37 1.45 -14.31 -20.85
C TYR A 37 0.65 -15.48 -21.45
N SER A 38 0.12 -15.28 -22.66
CA SER A 38 -0.60 -16.33 -23.40
C SER A 38 0.29 -17.55 -23.69
N ARG A 39 1.51 -17.33 -24.19
CA ARG A 39 2.46 -18.40 -24.53
C ARG A 39 2.87 -19.24 -23.32
N VAL A 40 3.01 -18.64 -22.15
CA VAL A 40 3.39 -19.36 -20.91
C VAL A 40 2.19 -19.88 -20.13
N GLY A 41 0.97 -19.75 -20.66
CA GLY A 41 -0.25 -20.25 -20.03
C GLY A 41 -0.63 -19.54 -18.73
N ARG A 42 -0.22 -18.26 -18.57
CA ARG A 42 -0.54 -17.46 -17.37
C ARG A 42 -1.64 -16.46 -17.67
N SER A 43 -2.50 -16.19 -16.68
CA SER A 43 -3.46 -15.10 -16.77
C SER A 43 -2.73 -13.76 -16.88
N TRP A 44 -3.20 -12.88 -17.77
CA TRP A 44 -2.58 -11.58 -18.02
C TRP A 44 -2.98 -10.54 -16.96
N LYS A 45 -2.56 -10.84 -15.73
CA LYS A 45 -2.78 -10.02 -14.55
C LYS A 45 -1.44 -9.64 -13.92
N ARG A 46 -1.47 -8.59 -13.12
CA ARG A 46 -0.34 -8.22 -12.26
C ARG A 46 -0.80 -7.60 -10.95
N GLY A 47 -0.22 -8.07 -9.85
CA GLY A 47 -0.55 -7.59 -8.51
C GLY A 47 0.49 -6.63 -7.96
N TYR A 48 0.04 -5.51 -7.42
CA TYR A 48 0.81 -4.51 -6.69
C TYR A 48 0.33 -4.43 -5.25
N PHE A 49 1.27 -4.35 -4.33
CA PHE A 49 1.02 -4.19 -2.91
C PHE A 49 1.74 -2.92 -2.43
N LEU A 50 0.97 -1.88 -2.14
CA LEU A 50 1.45 -0.58 -1.68
C LEU A 50 1.31 -0.50 -0.16
N TYR A 51 2.40 -0.22 0.54
CA TYR A 51 2.37 -0.12 2.00
C TYR A 51 3.26 1.01 2.50
N GLY A 52 2.94 1.52 3.69
CA GLY A 52 3.69 2.58 4.35
C GLY A 52 2.77 3.48 5.17
N PRO A 53 3.32 4.44 5.92
CA PRO A 53 2.54 5.36 6.75
C PRO A 53 1.41 6.07 6.00
N PRO A 54 0.34 6.52 6.68
CA PRO A 54 -0.67 7.38 6.05
C PRO A 54 -0.04 8.67 5.53
N GLY A 55 -0.57 9.24 4.45
CA GLY A 55 -0.05 10.50 3.88
C GLY A 55 1.20 10.36 2.99
N THR A 56 1.62 9.15 2.65
CA THR A 56 2.80 8.87 1.79
C THR A 56 2.48 8.73 0.30
N GLY A 57 1.22 8.99 -0.11
CA GLY A 57 0.84 9.00 -1.52
C GLY A 57 0.45 7.66 -2.13
N LYS A 58 0.07 6.64 -1.32
CA LYS A 58 -0.44 5.34 -1.82
C LYS A 58 -1.57 5.50 -2.84
N THR A 59 -2.63 6.23 -2.50
CA THR A 59 -3.78 6.48 -3.39
C THR A 59 -3.39 7.40 -4.56
N SER A 60 -2.50 8.37 -4.35
CA SER A 60 -1.97 9.21 -5.45
C SER A 60 -1.20 8.38 -6.48
N LEU A 61 -0.41 7.39 -6.05
CA LEU A 61 0.29 6.47 -6.93
C LEU A 61 -0.71 5.60 -7.72
N VAL A 62 -1.78 5.11 -7.09
CA VAL A 62 -2.85 4.39 -7.79
C VAL A 62 -3.44 5.23 -8.93
N ALA A 63 -3.76 6.49 -8.65
CA ALA A 63 -4.27 7.42 -9.65
C ALA A 63 -3.25 7.67 -10.78
N ALA A 64 -1.97 7.86 -10.45
CA ALA A 64 -0.90 8.02 -11.44
C ALA A 64 -0.74 6.77 -12.34
N ILE A 65 -0.90 5.57 -11.79
CA ILE A 65 -0.88 4.31 -12.54
C ILE A 65 -2.06 4.23 -13.51
N ALA A 66 -3.28 4.54 -13.04
CA ALA A 66 -4.47 4.52 -13.88
C ALA A 66 -4.35 5.51 -15.04
N ASN A 67 -3.86 6.72 -14.77
CA ASN A 67 -3.65 7.76 -15.78
C ASN A 67 -2.56 7.38 -16.80
N LEU A 68 -1.44 6.81 -16.34
CA LEU A 68 -0.35 6.36 -17.23
C LEU A 68 -0.83 5.30 -18.23
N LEU A 69 -1.69 4.39 -17.79
CA LEU A 69 -2.14 3.26 -18.59
C LEU A 69 -3.45 3.50 -19.33
N GLU A 70 -4.15 4.59 -19.02
CA GLU A 70 -5.51 4.88 -19.48
C GLU A 70 -6.48 3.73 -19.15
N PHE A 71 -6.39 3.20 -17.92
CA PHE A 71 -7.20 2.08 -17.44
C PHE A 71 -8.42 2.54 -16.65
N ASP A 72 -9.51 1.77 -16.73
CA ASP A 72 -10.69 1.95 -15.89
C ASP A 72 -10.36 1.64 -14.42
N VAL A 73 -10.70 2.53 -13.50
CA VAL A 73 -10.48 2.33 -12.06
C VAL A 73 -11.73 1.78 -11.38
N TYR A 74 -11.57 0.68 -10.67
CA TYR A 74 -12.58 0.07 -9.82
C TYR A 74 -12.10 0.10 -8.38
N ASP A 75 -12.61 1.06 -7.62
CA ASP A 75 -12.37 1.15 -6.19
C ASP A 75 -13.33 0.20 -5.45
N LEU A 76 -12.76 -0.74 -4.68
CA LEU A 76 -13.49 -1.78 -3.98
C LEU A 76 -13.32 -1.62 -2.47
N GLU A 77 -14.34 -1.06 -1.85
CA GLU A 77 -14.45 -0.99 -0.40
C GLU A 77 -14.91 -2.35 0.18
N LEU A 78 -14.02 -3.09 0.84
CA LEU A 78 -14.32 -4.43 1.35
C LEU A 78 -15.41 -4.43 2.43
N THR A 79 -15.53 -3.36 3.21
CA THR A 79 -16.53 -3.18 4.28
C THR A 79 -17.95 -3.12 3.72
N ALA A 80 -18.13 -2.57 2.52
CA ALA A 80 -19.41 -2.46 1.83
C ALA A 80 -19.86 -3.78 1.18
N VAL A 81 -18.98 -4.78 1.10
CA VAL A 81 -19.28 -6.06 0.45
C VAL A 81 -19.73 -7.10 1.48
N HIS A 82 -20.99 -7.53 1.36
CA HIS A 82 -21.66 -8.35 2.36
C HIS A 82 -21.48 -9.86 2.16
N SER A 83 -20.87 -10.31 1.06
CA SER A 83 -20.53 -11.72 0.83
C SER A 83 -19.46 -11.93 -0.24
N ASN A 84 -18.74 -13.05 -0.15
CA ASN A 84 -17.77 -13.48 -1.16
C ASN A 84 -18.40 -13.74 -2.55
N THR A 85 -19.68 -14.06 -2.60
CA THR A 85 -20.41 -14.24 -3.87
C THR A 85 -20.60 -12.90 -4.58
N VAL A 86 -20.96 -11.85 -3.83
CA VAL A 86 -21.07 -10.48 -4.35
C VAL A 86 -19.70 -9.97 -4.77
N LEU A 87 -18.68 -10.17 -3.93
CA LEU A 87 -17.28 -9.84 -4.26
C LEU A 87 -16.86 -10.46 -5.60
N ARG A 88 -17.08 -11.78 -5.76
CA ARG A 88 -16.77 -12.48 -7.01
C ARG A 88 -17.52 -11.88 -8.19
N ARG A 89 -18.81 -11.56 -8.03
CA ARG A 89 -19.62 -10.97 -9.10
C ARG A 89 -19.07 -9.62 -9.53
N LEU A 90 -18.74 -8.74 -8.59
CA LEU A 90 -18.15 -7.43 -8.87
C LEU A 90 -16.84 -7.56 -9.63
N LEU A 91 -15.95 -8.44 -9.16
CA LEU A 91 -14.64 -8.64 -9.77
C LEU A 91 -14.69 -9.37 -11.12
N VAL A 92 -15.73 -10.18 -11.41
CA VAL A 92 -15.94 -10.75 -12.76
C VAL A 92 -16.55 -9.72 -13.70
N SER A 93 -17.34 -8.77 -13.19
CA SER A 93 -18.03 -7.77 -14.00
C SER A 93 -17.17 -6.57 -14.44
N THR A 94 -15.90 -6.50 -14.05
CA THR A 94 -15.02 -5.42 -14.52
C THR A 94 -14.61 -5.63 -15.97
N ASN A 95 -14.25 -4.54 -16.65
CA ASN A 95 -13.78 -4.58 -18.03
C ASN A 95 -12.30 -4.99 -18.09
N PRO A 96 -11.81 -5.49 -19.25
CA PRO A 96 -10.38 -5.51 -19.56
C PRO A 96 -9.79 -4.09 -19.50
N LYS A 97 -8.47 -3.95 -19.34
CA LYS A 97 -7.78 -2.67 -19.11
C LYS A 97 -8.30 -1.95 -17.87
N SER A 98 -8.32 -2.70 -16.76
CA SER A 98 -8.80 -2.18 -15.47
C SER A 98 -7.75 -2.26 -14.37
N VAL A 99 -7.80 -1.26 -13.49
CA VAL A 99 -7.13 -1.25 -12.19
C VAL A 99 -8.19 -1.51 -11.12
N VAL A 100 -8.09 -2.64 -10.45
CA VAL A 100 -8.92 -2.95 -9.28
C VAL A 100 -8.14 -2.56 -8.03
N VAL A 101 -8.66 -1.62 -7.27
CA VAL A 101 -8.05 -1.09 -6.05
C VAL A 101 -8.77 -1.68 -4.85
N ILE A 102 -8.02 -2.20 -3.90
CA ILE A 102 -8.54 -2.64 -2.61
C ILE A 102 -7.83 -1.83 -1.54
N GLU A 103 -8.51 -0.81 -1.03
CA GLU A 103 -7.94 0.09 -0.03
C GLU A 103 -8.02 -0.48 1.39
N ASP A 104 -7.07 -0.07 2.23
CA ASP A 104 -6.99 -0.34 3.67
C ASP A 104 -7.31 -1.80 4.04
N VAL A 105 -6.61 -2.72 3.38
CA VAL A 105 -6.83 -4.17 3.58
C VAL A 105 -6.57 -4.62 5.01
N ASP A 106 -5.91 -3.84 5.85
CA ASP A 106 -5.73 -4.08 7.28
C ASP A 106 -6.97 -3.72 8.12
N CYS A 107 -7.67 -2.63 7.81
CA CYS A 107 -8.88 -2.20 8.51
C CYS A 107 -10.05 -3.17 8.29
N SER A 108 -10.11 -3.78 7.10
CA SER A 108 -11.11 -4.82 6.79
C SER A 108 -10.92 -6.12 7.60
N LEU A 109 -9.79 -6.31 8.30
CA LEU A 109 -9.38 -7.58 8.92
C LEU A 109 -9.61 -7.69 10.42
N ASP A 110 -10.30 -6.73 11.04
CA ASP A 110 -10.76 -6.84 12.44
C ASP A 110 -11.76 -8.01 12.68
N LEU A 111 -11.94 -8.89 11.69
CA LEU A 111 -12.55 -10.22 11.81
C LEU A 111 -11.58 -11.32 12.27
N SER A 112 -10.38 -10.98 12.75
CA SER A 112 -9.48 -11.93 13.41
C SER A 112 -9.96 -12.34 14.83
N ASP A 113 -11.27 -12.43 15.04
CA ASP A 113 -11.90 -13.04 16.21
C ASP A 113 -11.93 -14.58 16.12
N ARG A 114 -10.85 -15.18 15.59
CA ARG A 114 -10.63 -16.64 15.61
C ARG A 114 -9.74 -17.10 16.76
N ASN A 115 -8.96 -16.20 17.38
CA ASN A 115 -8.03 -16.59 18.44
C ASN A 115 -8.58 -16.48 19.88
N LYS A 116 -9.70 -15.77 20.12
CA LYS A 116 -10.34 -15.73 21.46
C LYS A 116 -11.26 -16.93 21.75
N LYS A 117 -11.78 -17.63 20.74
CA LYS A 117 -12.70 -18.78 20.95
C LYS A 117 -12.01 -20.10 21.33
N LYS A 118 -10.70 -20.26 21.15
CA LYS A 118 -9.98 -21.49 21.55
C LYS A 118 -9.60 -21.57 23.03
N LYS A 119 -9.61 -20.47 23.79
CA LYS A 119 -9.27 -20.49 25.24
C LYS A 119 -10.43 -20.76 26.20
N LYS A 120 -11.70 -20.82 25.75
CA LYS A 120 -12.86 -21.11 26.61
C LYS A 120 -13.39 -22.56 26.59
N LYS A 121 -12.83 -23.46 25.77
CA LYS A 121 -13.29 -24.88 25.66
C LYS A 121 -12.42 -25.93 26.36
N LYS A 122 -11.46 -25.53 27.20
CA LYS A 122 -10.69 -26.47 28.05
C LYS A 122 -10.78 -26.07 29.52
N LYS A 123 -11.94 -26.31 30.15
CA LYS A 123 -12.09 -26.60 31.59
C LYS A 123 -13.54 -26.96 31.87
N LYS A 124 -13.85 -28.25 31.84
CA LYS A 124 -14.68 -28.97 32.81
C LYS A 124 -14.73 -30.45 32.43
N SER A 125 -14.25 -31.28 33.34
CA SER A 125 -14.18 -32.74 33.25
C SER A 125 -15.13 -33.38 34.27
N LYS A 126 -15.96 -34.32 33.77
CA LYS A 126 -16.45 -35.59 34.35
C LYS A 126 -17.53 -35.59 35.48
N PRO A 127 -18.22 -36.74 35.77
CA PRO A 127 -19.00 -37.62 34.87
C PRO A 127 -20.33 -38.17 35.51
N ASP A 128 -20.99 -39.10 34.80
CA ASP A 128 -21.99 -40.13 35.21
C ASP A 128 -23.51 -39.81 35.32
N SER A 129 -24.33 -40.40 34.42
CA SER A 129 -25.21 -41.57 34.69
C SER A 129 -26.27 -41.79 33.59
N ASP A 130 -26.23 -43.00 33.04
CA ASP A 130 -27.25 -43.92 32.52
C ASP A 130 -28.55 -43.49 31.78
N THR A 131 -28.76 -44.26 30.69
CA THR A 131 -29.99 -44.85 30.14
C THR A 131 -30.76 -44.20 28.96
N GLU A 132 -30.86 -45.05 27.92
CA GLU A 132 -31.94 -45.27 26.94
C GLU A 132 -31.92 -44.62 25.56
N GLU A 133 -32.26 -45.51 24.62
CA GLU A 133 -32.12 -45.51 23.18
C GLU A 133 -33.20 -44.66 22.49
N ARG A 134 -32.87 -44.04 21.34
CA ARG A 134 -33.74 -43.98 20.15
C ARG A 134 -33.02 -43.42 18.94
N GLU A 135 -33.32 -44.03 17.81
CA GLU A 135 -32.79 -43.81 16.47
C GLU A 135 -33.36 -42.55 15.78
N MET A 136 -32.60 -42.10 14.77
CA MET A 136 -33.02 -41.50 13.49
C MET A 136 -33.40 -40.00 13.38
N ASP A 137 -32.82 -39.43 12.31
CA ASP A 137 -33.04 -38.15 11.60
C ASP A 137 -32.52 -36.81 12.16
N PRO A 138 -31.49 -36.19 11.54
CA PRO A 138 -31.12 -34.81 11.81
C PRO A 138 -31.93 -33.86 10.92
N SER A 139 -33.19 -33.64 11.29
CA SER A 139 -33.93 -32.46 10.87
C SER A 139 -33.74 -31.36 11.94
N GLU A 140 -33.44 -30.15 11.47
CA GLU A 140 -33.37 -28.89 12.23
C GLU A 140 -32.17 -28.67 13.16
N GLY A 141 -31.03 -28.34 12.54
CA GLY A 141 -29.87 -27.73 13.19
C GLY A 141 -29.78 -26.23 12.93
N GLY A 142 -30.43 -25.44 13.78
CA GLY A 142 -30.15 -24.05 14.14
C GLY A 142 -29.42 -23.15 13.14
N ALA A 143 -30.19 -22.24 12.54
CA ALA A 143 -29.70 -21.05 11.84
C ALA A 143 -28.94 -20.12 12.80
N GLY A 144 -27.69 -20.45 13.11
CA GLY A 144 -26.68 -19.48 13.48
C GLY A 144 -26.36 -18.65 12.25
N ARG A 145 -27.13 -17.58 12.02
CA ARG A 145 -26.92 -16.57 10.97
C ARG A 145 -25.61 -15.82 11.26
N GLY A 146 -24.49 -16.49 11.06
CA GLY A 146 -23.20 -15.84 10.91
C GLY A 146 -23.31 -14.98 9.67
N THR A 147 -23.31 -13.66 9.86
CA THR A 147 -23.18 -12.72 8.76
C THR A 147 -21.99 -13.18 7.92
N SER A 148 -22.22 -13.44 6.64
CA SER A 148 -21.21 -13.93 5.70
C SER A 148 -20.25 -12.80 5.34
N SER A 149 -19.57 -12.22 6.33
CA SER A 149 -18.64 -11.12 6.12
C SER A 149 -17.54 -11.54 5.15
N VAL A 150 -17.18 -10.62 4.26
CA VAL A 150 -16.01 -10.79 3.40
C VAL A 150 -14.78 -10.94 4.29
N ASN A 151 -13.95 -11.91 3.95
CA ASN A 151 -12.68 -12.13 4.63
C ASN A 151 -11.57 -12.16 3.58
N LEU A 152 -10.34 -11.95 4.04
CA LEU A 152 -9.14 -11.97 3.19
C LEU A 152 -9.05 -13.22 2.33
N SER A 153 -9.43 -14.38 2.88
CA SER A 153 -9.42 -15.65 2.15
C SER A 153 -10.36 -15.62 0.92
N GLY A 154 -11.47 -14.90 1.00
CA GLY A 154 -12.39 -14.69 -0.10
C GLY A 154 -11.80 -13.85 -1.23
N VAL A 155 -11.14 -12.75 -0.87
CA VAL A 155 -10.37 -11.91 -1.81
C VAL A 155 -9.25 -12.73 -2.45
N LEU A 156 -8.47 -13.44 -1.64
CA LEU A 156 -7.37 -14.31 -2.07
C LEU A 156 -7.77 -15.38 -3.07
N ASN A 157 -8.89 -16.07 -2.80
CA ASN A 157 -9.41 -17.09 -3.70
C ASN A 157 -9.84 -16.52 -5.04
N PHE A 158 -10.17 -15.21 -5.10
CA PHE A 158 -10.43 -14.55 -6.36
C PHE A 158 -9.16 -14.14 -7.09
N VAL A 159 -8.19 -13.55 -6.38
CA VAL A 159 -6.90 -13.15 -6.96
C VAL A 159 -6.26 -14.35 -7.66
N ASP A 160 -6.28 -15.54 -7.05
CA ASP A 160 -5.72 -16.78 -7.60
C ASP A 160 -6.65 -17.60 -8.50
N GLY A 161 -7.95 -17.33 -8.46
CA GLY A 161 -8.94 -18.23 -9.02
C GLY A 161 -8.94 -18.30 -10.55
N LEU A 162 -9.50 -19.38 -11.08
CA LEU A 162 -9.80 -19.58 -12.52
C LEU A 162 -10.61 -18.42 -13.15
N TRP A 163 -11.27 -17.61 -12.32
CA TRP A 163 -12.05 -16.46 -12.75
C TRP A 163 -11.20 -15.22 -13.06
N SER A 164 -9.94 -15.21 -12.61
CA SER A 164 -9.00 -14.12 -12.85
C SER A 164 -8.58 -14.04 -14.33
N SER A 165 -8.60 -15.16 -15.07
CA SER A 165 -8.32 -15.19 -16.52
C SER A 165 -9.47 -14.66 -17.38
N CYS A 166 -10.69 -14.55 -16.84
CA CYS A 166 -11.88 -14.24 -17.66
C CYS A 166 -11.95 -12.79 -18.15
N VAL A 167 -11.15 -11.88 -17.57
CA VAL A 167 -11.27 -10.44 -17.85
C VAL A 167 -10.10 -9.88 -18.67
N GLY A 168 -9.05 -10.69 -18.93
CA GLY A 168 -7.91 -10.26 -19.74
C GLY A 168 -6.94 -9.37 -18.96
N GLU A 169 -6.52 -8.26 -19.57
CA GLU A 169 -5.52 -7.32 -19.03
C GLU A 169 -6.03 -6.62 -17.76
N ARG A 170 -5.45 -6.94 -16.61
CA ARG A 170 -5.89 -6.40 -15.32
C ARG A 170 -4.74 -6.14 -14.34
N LEU A 171 -4.79 -5.00 -13.66
CA LEU A 171 -3.98 -4.72 -12.49
C LEU A 171 -4.82 -4.86 -11.21
N MET A 172 -4.23 -5.45 -10.18
CA MET A 172 -4.78 -5.44 -8.82
C MET A 172 -3.83 -4.68 -7.92
N ILE A 173 -4.33 -3.65 -7.22
CA ILE A 173 -3.53 -2.85 -6.30
C ILE A 173 -4.15 -2.91 -4.91
N PHE A 174 -3.35 -3.33 -3.93
CA PHE A 174 -3.76 -3.41 -2.53
C PHE A 174 -3.00 -2.34 -1.76
N THR A 175 -3.69 -1.56 -0.94
CA THR A 175 -3.06 -0.54 -0.08
C THR A 175 -3.20 -0.91 1.40
N THR A 176 -2.18 -0.63 2.21
CA THR A 176 -2.26 -0.79 3.66
C THR A 176 -1.34 0.18 4.38
N ASN A 177 -1.73 0.56 5.61
CA ASN A 177 -0.84 1.27 6.53
C ASN A 177 -0.09 0.33 7.47
N HIS A 178 -0.54 -0.92 7.59
CA HIS A 178 -0.08 -1.89 8.58
C HIS A 178 0.25 -3.25 7.92
N PRO A 179 1.36 -3.36 7.17
CA PRO A 179 1.73 -4.60 6.47
C PRO A 179 1.93 -5.79 7.42
N GLU A 180 2.27 -5.56 8.68
CA GLU A 180 2.45 -6.57 9.72
C GLU A 180 1.16 -7.30 10.12
N ARG A 181 -0.01 -6.71 9.84
CA ARG A 181 -1.32 -7.29 10.18
C ARG A 181 -1.85 -8.24 9.10
N LEU A 182 -1.17 -8.32 7.96
CA LEU A 182 -1.65 -9.06 6.80
C LEU A 182 -1.15 -10.51 6.79
N ASP A 183 -1.99 -11.40 6.25
CA ASP A 183 -1.60 -12.80 6.05
C ASP A 183 -0.48 -12.88 4.98
N PRO A 184 0.70 -13.47 5.30
CA PRO A 184 1.78 -13.66 4.35
C PRO A 184 1.36 -14.41 3.08
N ALA A 185 0.27 -15.17 3.11
CA ALA A 185 -0.30 -15.80 1.92
C ALA A 185 -0.71 -14.80 0.85
N LEU A 186 -1.08 -13.55 1.18
CA LEU A 186 -1.32 -12.47 0.22
C LEU A 186 -0.08 -12.14 -0.60
N LEU A 187 1.08 -12.15 0.05
CA LEU A 187 2.32 -11.60 -0.49
C LEU A 187 3.09 -12.59 -1.37
N ARG A 188 2.44 -13.69 -1.78
CA ARG A 188 3.04 -14.73 -2.62
C ARG A 188 3.09 -14.29 -4.09
N PRO A 189 4.16 -14.64 -4.84
CA PRO A 189 4.23 -14.41 -6.28
C PRO A 189 3.01 -14.99 -7.02
N GLY A 190 2.48 -14.27 -8.01
CA GLY A 190 1.22 -14.59 -8.70
C GLY A 190 -0.02 -13.97 -8.05
N ARG A 191 0.06 -13.53 -6.78
CA ARG A 191 -0.93 -12.66 -6.12
C ARG A 191 -0.45 -11.22 -6.08
N MET A 192 0.73 -11.02 -5.50
CA MET A 192 1.40 -9.72 -5.37
C MET A 192 2.79 -9.86 -5.97
N ASP A 193 2.94 -9.41 -7.21
CA ASP A 193 4.17 -9.51 -7.98
C ASP A 193 5.14 -8.36 -7.70
N ARG A 194 4.60 -7.20 -7.29
CA ARG A 194 5.35 -6.03 -6.85
C ARG A 194 4.91 -5.59 -5.46
N LYS A 195 5.88 -5.28 -4.61
CA LYS A 195 5.67 -4.71 -3.27
C LYS A 195 6.39 -3.38 -3.24
N ILE A 196 5.67 -2.31 -2.93
CA ILE A 196 6.18 -0.95 -2.95
C ILE A 196 5.99 -0.35 -1.57
N HIS A 197 7.10 -0.01 -0.93
CA HIS A 197 7.10 0.73 0.31
C HIS A 197 7.13 2.23 -0.01
N LEU A 198 6.08 2.95 0.38
CA LEU A 198 6.04 4.41 0.33
C LEU A 198 6.37 4.94 1.73
N SER A 199 7.65 5.29 1.92
CA SER A 199 8.16 5.80 3.20
C SER A 199 7.88 7.29 3.38
N TYR A 200 8.42 7.85 4.47
CA TYR A 200 8.53 9.28 4.70
C TYR A 200 9.24 9.99 3.55
N CYS A 201 9.07 11.32 3.50
CA CYS A 201 9.52 12.17 2.41
C CYS A 201 11.05 12.10 2.27
N CYS A 202 11.53 11.74 1.08
CA CYS A 202 12.96 11.80 0.75
C CYS A 202 13.31 13.16 0.12
N PRO A 203 14.61 13.54 0.06
CA PRO A 203 15.05 14.77 -0.60
C PRO A 203 14.46 14.99 -2.01
N ALA A 204 14.40 13.95 -2.83
CA ALA A 204 13.86 14.05 -4.18
C ALA A 204 12.34 14.29 -4.19
N ALA A 205 11.59 13.63 -3.31
CA ALA A 205 10.17 13.88 -3.13
C ALA A 205 9.92 15.31 -2.62
N PHE A 206 10.75 15.78 -1.69
CA PHE A 206 10.66 17.14 -1.16
C PHE A 206 10.88 18.20 -2.24
N ARG A 207 11.91 18.06 -3.08
CA ARG A 207 12.14 18.95 -4.24
C ARG A 207 10.92 18.99 -5.16
N MET A 208 10.29 17.84 -5.39
CA MET A 208 9.09 17.77 -6.21
C MET A 208 7.91 18.50 -5.57
N LEU A 209 7.70 18.37 -4.26
CA LEU A 209 6.69 19.14 -3.54
C LEU A 209 6.98 20.64 -3.60
N ALA A 210 8.22 21.05 -3.34
CA ALA A 210 8.63 22.45 -3.39
C ALA A 210 8.39 23.05 -4.79
N ARG A 211 8.75 22.31 -5.85
CA ARG A 211 8.49 22.70 -7.23
C ARG A 211 6.99 22.83 -7.52
N ASN A 212 6.19 21.85 -7.09
CA ASN A 212 4.76 21.81 -7.43
C ASN A 212 3.92 22.83 -6.65
N TYR A 213 4.27 23.11 -5.40
CA TYR A 213 3.48 23.99 -4.52
C TYR A 213 4.02 25.41 -4.42
N LEU A 214 5.34 25.60 -4.50
CA LEU A 214 5.99 26.91 -4.31
C LEU A 214 6.57 27.47 -5.61
N GLU A 215 6.47 26.74 -6.72
CA GLU A 215 7.05 27.09 -8.03
C GLU A 215 8.57 27.38 -7.96
N ILE A 216 9.25 26.80 -6.96
CA ILE A 216 10.70 26.90 -6.79
C ILE A 216 11.38 26.02 -7.84
N GLY A 217 12.44 26.54 -8.47
CA GLY A 217 13.30 25.80 -9.39
C GLY A 217 14.17 24.74 -8.71
N GLU A 218 15.29 24.35 -9.34
CA GLU A 218 16.22 23.37 -8.75
C GLU A 218 17.07 23.95 -7.62
N GLU A 219 17.20 25.28 -7.57
CA GLU A 219 18.08 25.99 -6.65
C GLU A 219 17.27 26.86 -5.69
N HIS A 220 17.49 26.68 -4.39
CA HIS A 220 16.94 27.49 -3.31
C HIS A 220 17.88 27.44 -2.12
N GLU A 221 18.13 28.58 -1.46
CA GLU A 221 19.12 28.70 -0.38
C GLU A 221 18.85 27.72 0.77
N LEU A 222 17.57 27.56 1.13
CA LEU A 222 17.11 26.65 2.19
C LEU A 222 17.00 25.17 1.79
N MET A 223 17.23 24.79 0.52
CA MET A 223 17.05 23.41 0.05
C MET A 223 18.03 22.45 0.73
N ALA A 224 19.31 22.81 0.77
CA ALA A 224 20.34 21.97 1.37
C ALA A 224 20.08 21.71 2.87
N GLU A 225 19.55 22.72 3.57
CA GLU A 225 19.19 22.56 4.98
C GLU A 225 17.98 21.62 5.15
N ALA A 226 16.93 21.80 4.36
CA ALA A 226 15.75 20.93 4.40
C ALA A 226 16.13 19.47 4.12
N GLU A 227 17.00 19.22 3.15
CA GLU A 227 17.49 17.88 2.82
C GLU A 227 18.30 17.23 3.94
N ALA A 228 19.15 18.01 4.62
CA ALA A 228 19.89 17.52 5.78
C ALA A 228 18.94 17.13 6.93
N LEU A 229 17.89 17.92 7.17
CA LEU A 229 16.90 17.62 8.20
C LEU A 229 16.03 16.40 7.87
N LEU A 230 15.66 16.20 6.60
CA LEU A 230 14.90 15.03 6.14
C LEU A 230 15.62 13.70 6.42
N ALA A 231 16.96 13.70 6.52
CA ALA A 231 17.72 12.51 6.92
C ALA A 231 17.56 12.16 8.41
N GLU A 232 17.03 13.08 9.22
CA GLU A 232 16.97 12.98 10.66
C GLU A 232 15.54 12.97 11.24
N VAL A 233 14.52 13.26 10.44
CA VAL A 233 13.12 13.29 10.88
C VAL A 233 12.20 12.51 9.95
N ASP A 234 11.19 11.89 10.56
CA ASP A 234 10.14 11.18 9.85
C ASP A 234 8.97 12.14 9.58
N ILE A 235 8.92 12.71 8.38
CA ILE A 235 7.85 13.60 7.94
C ILE A 235 7.25 13.12 6.62
N THR A 236 5.92 13.13 6.52
CA THR A 236 5.22 12.62 5.34
C THR A 236 5.11 13.69 4.24
N PRO A 237 5.03 13.27 2.95
CA PRO A 237 4.71 14.17 1.85
C PRO A 237 3.44 15.00 2.08
N ALA A 238 2.39 14.40 2.67
CA ALA A 238 1.15 15.09 2.97
C ALA A 238 1.31 16.21 4.02
N GLU A 239 2.11 16.00 5.06
CA GLU A 239 2.39 17.04 6.06
C GLU A 239 3.12 18.24 5.46
N ILE A 240 4.10 17.97 4.58
CA ILE A 240 4.82 19.02 3.85
C ILE A 240 3.90 19.76 2.90
N ALA A 241 3.11 19.03 2.10
CA ALA A 241 2.14 19.61 1.17
C ALA A 241 1.13 20.52 1.89
N GLU A 242 0.61 20.10 3.04
CA GLU A 242 -0.29 20.91 3.87
C GLU A 242 0.39 22.19 4.38
N MET A 243 1.67 22.11 4.79
CA MET A 243 2.42 23.28 5.21
C MET A 243 2.64 24.29 4.09
N PHE A 244 2.96 23.80 2.88
CA PHE A 244 3.10 24.64 1.68
C PHE A 244 1.76 25.26 1.26
N MET A 245 0.67 24.50 1.23
CA MET A 245 -0.67 25.01 0.89
C MET A 245 -1.12 26.14 1.82
N ARG A 246 -0.81 26.06 3.12
CA ARG A 246 -1.15 27.12 4.09
C ARG A 246 -0.36 28.41 3.92
N CYS A 247 0.75 28.37 3.17
CA CYS A 247 1.57 29.54 2.89
C CYS A 247 1.22 30.18 1.54
N ASP A 248 0.52 29.44 0.68
CA ASP A 248 -0.06 29.98 -0.54
C ASP A 248 -1.15 31.02 -0.21
N GLY A 249 -1.15 32.14 -0.92
CA GLY A 249 -2.10 33.24 -0.71
C GLY A 249 -1.82 34.22 0.44
N GLU A 250 -0.88 33.96 1.37
CA GLU A 250 -0.56 34.91 2.47
C GLU A 250 0.43 36.02 2.07
N GLY A 251 0.90 36.07 0.82
CA GLY A 251 1.91 37.04 0.36
C GLY A 251 3.30 36.84 0.98
N LYS A 252 3.52 35.71 1.68
CA LYS A 252 4.76 35.39 2.41
C LYS A 252 5.82 34.67 1.56
N GLY A 253 5.50 34.32 0.31
CA GLY A 253 6.44 33.76 -0.66
C GLY A 253 6.94 32.34 -0.34
N ALA A 254 7.74 31.82 -1.27
CA ALA A 254 8.42 30.53 -1.19
C ALA A 254 9.29 30.38 0.07
N ASP A 255 10.02 31.45 0.43
CA ASP A 255 10.95 31.46 1.56
C ASP A 255 10.26 31.16 2.89
N ALA A 256 9.13 31.83 3.18
CA ALA A 256 8.43 31.62 4.44
C ALA A 256 7.83 30.20 4.55
N ALA A 257 7.43 29.60 3.44
CA ALA A 257 6.94 28.22 3.41
C ALA A 257 8.08 27.24 3.72
N MET A 258 9.25 27.46 3.12
CA MET A 258 10.47 26.68 3.38
C MET A 258 10.94 26.82 4.84
N GLU A 259 11.00 28.05 5.37
CA GLU A 259 11.34 28.32 6.77
C GLU A 259 10.39 27.62 7.74
N LYS A 260 9.09 27.60 7.43
CA LYS A 260 8.07 26.95 8.26
C LYS A 260 8.27 25.44 8.31
N VAL A 261 8.52 24.80 7.18
CA VAL A 261 8.80 23.36 7.12
C VAL A 261 10.09 23.03 7.87
N ILE A 262 11.17 23.78 7.63
CA ILE A 262 12.44 23.61 8.35
C ILE A 262 12.25 23.80 9.86
N GLY A 263 11.49 24.81 10.27
CA GLY A 263 11.15 25.06 11.67
C GLY A 263 10.42 23.88 12.31
N GLU A 264 9.48 23.26 11.59
CA GLU A 264 8.78 22.06 12.06
C GLU A 264 9.72 20.85 12.17
N MET A 265 10.56 20.61 11.17
CA MET A 265 11.55 19.52 11.21
C MET A 265 12.52 19.70 12.39
N ARG A 266 13.00 20.93 12.63
CA ARG A 266 13.85 21.24 13.81
C ARG A 266 13.12 20.96 15.12
N ARG A 267 11.82 21.30 15.23
CA ARG A 267 11.00 20.98 16.41
C ARG A 267 10.89 19.46 16.62
N GLN A 268 10.60 18.70 15.57
CA GLN A 268 10.51 17.23 15.66
C GLN A 268 11.85 16.60 16.05
N LYS A 269 12.96 17.07 15.45
CA LYS A 269 14.31 16.63 15.81
C LYS A 269 14.62 16.90 17.29
N ALA A 270 14.20 18.04 17.83
CA ALA A 270 14.38 18.36 19.25
C ALA A 270 13.50 17.51 20.19
N ALA A 271 12.31 17.09 19.73
CA ALA A 271 11.37 16.29 20.50
C ALA A 271 11.72 14.78 20.55
N SER A 272 12.47 14.26 19.58
CA SER A 272 12.85 12.85 19.48
C SER A 272 14.38 12.64 19.46
N PRO A 273 15.03 12.64 20.64
CA PRO A 273 16.48 12.45 20.74
C PRO A 273 16.93 11.06 20.25
N PRO A 274 18.22 10.90 19.87
CA PRO A 274 18.73 9.70 19.19
C PRO A 274 18.52 8.37 19.93
N SER A 275 18.27 8.39 21.26
CA SER A 275 18.22 7.21 22.12
C SER A 275 16.93 6.38 22.06
N GLU A 276 15.85 6.92 21.48
CA GLU A 276 14.55 6.21 21.37
C GLU A 276 14.33 5.56 20.00
N ARG A 277 15.28 5.74 19.06
CA ARG A 277 15.20 5.13 17.74
C ARG A 277 15.74 3.70 17.84
N GLY A 278 14.84 2.72 17.74
CA GLY A 278 15.20 1.31 17.68
C GLY A 278 16.25 1.04 16.60
N PRO A 279 17.02 -0.06 16.71
CA PRO A 279 18.10 -0.36 15.78
C PRO A 279 17.53 -0.37 14.35
N ALA A 280 18.00 0.56 13.53
CA ALA A 280 17.77 0.53 12.09
C ALA A 280 18.29 -0.82 11.61
N ALA A 281 17.36 -1.69 11.18
CA ALA A 281 17.67 -3.05 10.79
C ALA A 281 18.75 -3.02 9.71
N ALA A 282 19.96 -3.41 10.10
CA ALA A 282 21.05 -3.70 9.20
C ALA A 282 20.63 -4.84 8.28
N LEU A 283 20.15 -4.52 7.08
CA LEU A 283 20.09 -5.45 5.97
C LEU A 283 20.78 -4.78 4.79
N GLY A 284 22.04 -5.19 4.62
CA GLY A 284 22.90 -4.77 3.55
C GLY A 284 22.29 -5.07 2.18
N TYR A 285 22.69 -4.25 1.22
CA TYR A 285 22.52 -4.48 -0.21
C TYR A 285 23.20 -5.80 -0.59
N GLY A 286 22.44 -6.88 -0.59
CA GLY A 286 22.79 -8.17 -1.15
C GLY A 286 21.60 -8.65 -1.98
N MET A 287 21.84 -8.94 -3.26
CA MET A 287 20.86 -9.63 -4.09
C MET A 287 20.55 -11.00 -3.50
N GLU A 288 19.51 -11.14 -2.69
CA GLU A 288 18.80 -12.40 -2.48
C GLU A 288 17.30 -12.11 -2.23
N ASN A 289 16.45 -12.67 -3.08
CA ASN A 289 14.98 -12.76 -2.94
C ASN A 289 14.13 -11.48 -3.15
N GLY A 290 14.07 -10.96 -4.37
CA GLY A 290 12.81 -10.39 -4.91
C GLY A 290 12.20 -9.15 -4.24
N PHE A 291 12.96 -8.36 -3.47
CA PHE A 291 12.56 -7.04 -2.98
C PHE A 291 13.28 -5.95 -3.76
N LEU A 292 12.55 -4.98 -4.30
CA LEU A 292 13.08 -3.70 -4.77
C LEU A 292 12.79 -2.68 -3.67
N LEU A 293 13.85 -2.18 -3.03
CA LEU A 293 13.81 -1.09 -2.06
C LEU A 293 14.25 0.21 -2.78
N GLY A 294 13.47 1.28 -2.60
CA GLY A 294 13.81 2.64 -3.03
C GLY A 294 15.00 3.20 -2.26
N CYS A 295 15.65 4.23 -2.80
CA CYS A 295 16.94 4.72 -2.35
C CYS A 295 16.94 5.23 -0.89
N ASP A 296 17.89 4.71 -0.11
CA ASP A 296 18.45 5.36 1.08
C ASP A 296 19.80 5.95 0.68
N SER A 297 19.93 7.27 0.71
CA SER A 297 21.16 8.00 0.44
C SER A 297 21.98 8.13 1.72
N ARG A 298 22.74 7.08 2.07
CA ARG A 298 23.75 7.11 3.15
C ARG A 298 25.00 6.31 2.78
N MET A 299 25.97 6.98 2.14
CA MET A 299 27.41 6.72 2.27
C MET A 299 28.22 7.89 1.67
N ARG A 300 28.63 8.83 2.52
CA ARG A 300 29.90 9.57 2.40
C ARG A 300 30.46 9.73 3.81
N GLY A 301 31.69 9.27 4.01
CA GLY A 301 32.41 9.35 5.26
C GLY A 301 33.66 8.48 5.21
N ASP A 302 34.73 9.11 4.71
CA ASP A 302 36.16 8.95 5.03
C ASP A 302 36.64 7.73 5.81
N ASP A 303 37.67 7.05 5.27
CA ASP A 303 38.77 6.50 6.06
C ASP A 303 40.03 6.38 5.17
N ASP A 304 40.81 7.47 5.12
CA ASP A 304 42.27 7.42 5.00
C ASP A 304 42.84 7.37 6.42
N ALA A 305 43.39 6.23 6.86
CA ALA A 305 44.45 6.15 7.87
C ALA A 305 44.97 4.71 8.08
N HIS A 306 46.26 4.55 7.78
CA HIS A 306 47.21 3.45 8.06
C HIS A 306 47.28 2.22 7.14
#